data_AF-S6ANU8-F1
#
_entry.id   AF-S6ANU8-F1
#
_cell.length_a   1.000
_cell.length_b   1.000
_cell.length_c   1.000
_cell.angle_alpha   90.00
_cell.angle_beta   90.00
_cell.angle_gamma   90.00
#
_symmetry.space_group_name_H-M   'P 1'
#
loop_
_entity.id
_entity.type
_entity.pdbx_description
1 polymer ?
#
loop_
_entity_poly.entity_id
_entity_poly.type
_entity_poly.pdbx_seq_one_letter_code
_entity_poly.pdbx_strand_id
1 'polypeptide(L)'
;MVLAALLASASLQLQPLGPGQADLRLCFEPASPAIRYELLVTAQGPAGQTRSRQRGIADRPCPVHNRLDLAPESQVKARLRWWVDGVEQEEVHTETSLQPRPL
;
A
#
# COMPACT_ATOMS: atom_id res chain seq x y z
N MET A 1 10.95 -21.35 16.28
CA MET A 1 10.37 -20.83 15.03
C MET A 1 10.79 -19.37 14.90
N VAL A 2 11.98 -19.10 14.34
CA VAL A 2 12.50 -17.72 14.16
C VAL A 2 13.03 -17.51 12.74
N LEU A 3 13.32 -18.58 12.00
CA LEU A 3 13.92 -18.50 10.66
C LEU A 3 12.98 -17.95 9.58
N ALA A 4 11.67 -18.19 9.66
CA ALA A 4 10.73 -17.77 8.61
C ALA A 4 10.53 -16.25 8.55
N ALA A 5 10.62 -15.56 9.69
CA ALA A 5 10.49 -14.11 9.76
C ALA A 5 11.65 -13.35 9.07
N LEU A 6 12.82 -13.98 8.93
CA LEU A 6 14.01 -13.35 8.37
C LEU A 6 14.06 -13.32 6.84
N LEU A 7 13.18 -14.06 6.16
CA LEU A 7 13.23 -14.22 4.70
C LEU A 7 12.07 -13.55 3.96
N ALA A 8 11.00 -13.20 4.67
CA ALA A 8 9.88 -12.50 4.07
C ALA A 8 10.23 -11.02 3.87
N SER A 9 9.90 -10.49 2.69
CA SER A 9 10.02 -9.09 2.35
C SER A 9 8.69 -8.55 1.84
N ALA A 10 8.47 -7.24 2.04
CA ALA A 10 7.30 -6.54 1.53
C ALA A 10 7.73 -5.40 0.61
N SER A 11 7.03 -5.24 -0.50
CA SER A 11 7.17 -4.13 -1.43
C SER A 11 5.86 -3.38 -1.53
N LEU A 12 5.88 -2.10 -1.20
CA LEU A 12 4.74 -1.19 -1.34
C LEU A 12 5.11 -0.11 -2.35
N GLN A 13 4.38 -0.09 -3.46
CA GLN A 13 4.58 0.85 -4.55
C GLN A 13 3.34 1.70 -4.74
N LEU A 14 3.56 3.01 -4.86
CA LEU A 14 2.52 3.99 -5.14
C LEU A 14 3.04 4.92 -6.22
N GLN A 15 2.42 4.88 -7.40
CA GLN A 15 2.92 5.57 -8.59
C GLN A 15 1.80 6.41 -9.20
N PRO A 16 2.06 7.69 -9.54
CA PRO A 16 1.10 8.49 -10.28
C PRO A 16 0.97 7.94 -11.71
N LEU A 17 -0.26 7.78 -12.20
CA LEU A 17 -0.54 7.37 -13.58
C LEU A 17 -0.94 8.55 -14.47
N GLY A 18 -1.35 9.67 -13.85
CA GLY A 18 -1.80 10.87 -14.54
C GLY A 18 -2.59 11.78 -13.59
N PRO A 19 -3.24 12.83 -14.12
CA PRO A 19 -4.05 13.72 -13.31
C PRO A 19 -5.16 12.97 -12.58
N GLY A 20 -5.15 13.02 -11.25
CA GLY A 20 -6.16 12.36 -10.42
C GLY A 20 -6.08 10.82 -10.38
N GLN A 21 -5.00 10.20 -10.89
CA GLN A 21 -4.87 8.74 -10.91
C GLN A 21 -3.55 8.24 -10.34
N ALA A 22 -3.60 7.17 -9.55
CA ALA A 22 -2.43 6.43 -9.09
C ALA A 22 -2.62 4.91 -9.16
N ASP A 23 -1.52 4.19 -9.36
CA ASP A 23 -1.41 2.74 -9.15
C ASP A 23 -0.87 2.46 -7.76
N LEU A 24 -1.52 1.55 -7.04
CA LEU A 24 -1.10 1.05 -5.74
C LEU A 24 -0.89 -0.45 -5.83
N ARG A 25 0.32 -0.90 -5.51
CA ARG A 25 0.70 -2.30 -5.51
C ARG A 25 1.36 -2.69 -4.20
N LEU A 26 0.90 -3.77 -3.60
CA LEU A 26 1.51 -4.42 -2.44
C LEU A 26 1.89 -5.85 -2.84
N CYS A 27 3.15 -6.20 -2.67
CA CYS A 27 3.65 -7.55 -2.90
C CYS A 27 4.49 -8.05 -1.72
N PHE A 28 4.54 -9.36 -1.55
CA PHE A 28 5.33 -10.08 -0.55
C PHE A 28 6.14 -11.19 -1.21
N GLU A 29 7.38 -11.37 -0.79
CA GLU A 29 8.27 -12.42 -1.30
C GLU A 29 9.03 -13.11 -0.13
N PRO A 30 8.88 -14.43 0.05
CA PRO A 30 7.85 -15.27 -0.55
C PRO A 30 6.46 -14.92 0.02
N ALA A 31 5.42 -15.07 -0.80
CA ALA A 31 4.05 -15.05 -0.29
C ALA A 31 3.77 -16.29 0.56
N SER A 32 2.97 -16.12 1.61
CA SER A 32 2.62 -17.18 2.55
C SER A 32 1.34 -16.83 3.33
N PRO A 33 0.46 -17.82 3.61
CA PRO A 33 -0.67 -17.64 4.52
C PRO A 33 -0.28 -17.22 5.95
N ALA A 34 0.98 -17.39 6.34
CA ALA A 34 1.54 -16.89 7.59
C ALA A 34 1.66 -15.37 7.65
N ILE A 35 1.61 -14.70 6.49
CA ILE A 35 1.76 -13.25 6.38
C ILE A 35 0.38 -12.60 6.46
N ARG A 36 0.18 -11.75 7.48
CA ARG A 36 -1.00 -10.90 7.60
C ARG A 36 -0.62 -9.45 7.35
N TYR A 37 -1.52 -8.65 6.82
CA TYR A 37 -1.27 -7.24 6.58
C TYR A 37 -2.46 -6.33 6.86
N GLU A 38 -2.15 -5.08 7.15
CA GLU A 38 -3.05 -3.95 7.19
C GLU A 38 -2.44 -2.81 6.35
N LEU A 39 -3.17 -2.41 5.32
CA LEU A 39 -2.82 -1.32 4.41
C LEU A 39 -3.75 -0.13 4.66
N LEU A 40 -3.17 1.01 5.02
CA LEU A 40 -3.87 2.29 5.17
C LEU A 40 -3.48 3.23 4.04
N VAL A 41 -4.46 3.65 3.25
CA VAL A 41 -4.30 4.68 2.21
C VAL A 41 -4.99 5.95 2.67
N THR A 42 -4.26 7.05 2.73
CA THR A 42 -4.79 8.39 3.04
C THR A 42 -4.60 9.27 1.81
N ALA A 43 -5.68 9.88 1.31
CA ALA A 43 -5.60 10.87 0.26
C ALA A 43 -6.09 12.22 0.78
N GLN A 44 -5.30 13.26 0.56
CA GLN A 44 -5.59 14.65 0.93
C GLN A 44 -5.72 15.45 -0.36
N GLY A 45 -6.89 16.01 -0.61
CA GLY A 45 -7.14 16.88 -1.76
C GLY A 45 -7.89 18.15 -1.36
N PRO A 46 -8.33 18.95 -2.35
CA PRO A 46 -9.03 20.21 -2.10
C PRO A 46 -10.35 20.05 -1.32
N ALA A 47 -11.06 18.95 -1.55
CA ALA A 47 -12.32 18.64 -0.85
C ALA A 47 -12.12 18.08 0.58
N GLY A 48 -10.87 17.91 1.03
CA GLY A 48 -10.55 17.34 2.33
C GLY A 48 -9.81 16.01 2.25
N GLN A 49 -9.90 15.24 3.33
CA GLN A 49 -9.15 14.00 3.53
C GLN A 49 -10.04 12.77 3.44
N THR A 50 -9.57 11.73 2.75
CA THR A 50 -10.17 10.39 2.78
C THR A 50 -9.15 9.38 3.33
N ARG A 51 -9.66 8.34 4.00
CA ARG A 51 -8.86 7.25 4.56
C ARG A 51 -9.52 5.92 4.21
N SER A 52 -8.77 5.00 3.63
CA SER A 52 -9.20 3.64 3.33
C SER A 52 -8.28 2.65 4.03
N ARG A 53 -8.86 1.65 4.71
CA ARG A 53 -8.13 0.61 5.43
C ARG A 53 -8.51 -0.76 4.86
N GLN A 54 -7.51 -1.52 4.45
CA GLN A 54 -7.67 -2.89 3.97
C GLN A 54 -6.84 -3.83 4.85
N ARG A 55 -7.39 -5.00 5.17
CA ARG A 55 -6.67 -6.07 5.87
C ARG A 55 -6.77 -7.37 5.09
N GLY A 56 -5.75 -8.20 5.18
CA GLY A 56 -5.73 -9.47 4.46
C GLY A 56 -4.61 -10.41 4.87
N ILE A 57 -4.54 -11.53 4.16
CA ILE A 57 -3.49 -12.53 4.23
C ILE A 57 -2.76 -12.53 2.88
N ALA A 58 -1.44 -12.64 2.86
CA ALA A 58 -0.65 -12.64 1.63
C ALA A 58 -0.40 -14.07 1.13
N ASP A 59 -1.48 -14.79 0.83
CA ASP A 59 -1.45 -16.15 0.26
C ASP A 59 -0.97 -16.20 -1.21
N ARG A 60 -0.77 -15.03 -1.83
CA ARG A 60 -0.28 -14.84 -3.20
C ARG A 60 0.73 -13.67 -3.28
N PRO A 61 1.67 -13.66 -4.24
CA PRO A 61 2.77 -12.68 -4.30
C PRO A 61 2.37 -11.22 -4.29
N CYS A 62 1.28 -10.83 -4.96
CA CYS A 62 0.83 -9.43 -5.01
C CYS A 62 -0.66 -9.35 -4.67
N PRO A 63 -1.02 -9.37 -3.37
CA PRO A 63 -2.42 -9.49 -2.98
C PRO A 63 -3.24 -8.21 -3.23
N VAL A 64 -2.59 -7.05 -3.33
CA VAL A 64 -3.24 -5.77 -3.65
C VAL A 64 -2.65 -5.19 -4.92
N HIS A 65 -3.53 -4.94 -5.89
CA HIS A 65 -3.25 -4.13 -7.06
C HIS A 65 -4.49 -3.30 -7.36
N ASN A 66 -4.45 -2.02 -7.01
CA ASN A 66 -5.59 -1.12 -7.11
C ASN A 66 -5.22 0.10 -7.95
N ARG A 67 -6.15 0.53 -8.81
CA ARG A 67 -6.14 1.88 -9.36
C ARG A 67 -6.92 2.80 -8.43
N LEU A 68 -6.33 3.93 -8.06
CA LEU A 68 -6.95 4.97 -7.25
C LEU A 68 -7.40 6.11 -8.17
N ASP A 69 -8.70 6.39 -8.17
CA ASP A 69 -9.28 7.56 -8.83
C ASP A 69 -9.56 8.62 -7.74
N LEU A 70 -8.85 9.74 -7.81
CA LEU A 70 -8.76 10.78 -6.77
C LEU A 70 -8.91 12.16 -7.40
N ALA A 71 -9.07 13.20 -6.57
CA ALA A 71 -9.02 14.56 -7.07
C ALA A 71 -7.62 14.86 -7.64
N PRO A 72 -7.50 15.64 -8.74
CA PRO A 72 -6.22 16.19 -9.16
C PRO A 72 -5.54 16.92 -7.99
N GLU A 73 -4.21 17.00 -8.01
CA GLU A 73 -3.42 17.67 -6.96
C GLU A 73 -3.52 17.00 -5.57
N SER A 74 -4.13 15.81 -5.47
CA SER A 74 -4.16 15.08 -4.20
C SER A 74 -2.76 14.59 -3.81
N GLN A 75 -2.42 14.73 -2.53
CA GLN A 75 -1.33 13.98 -1.92
C GLN A 75 -1.86 12.63 -1.44
N VAL A 76 -1.17 11.55 -1.76
CA VAL A 76 -1.56 10.18 -1.41
C VAL A 76 -0.45 9.55 -0.59
N LYS A 77 -0.80 8.95 0.54
CA LYS A 77 0.11 8.22 1.42
C LYS A 77 -0.40 6.81 1.63
N ALA A 78 0.46 5.81 1.48
CA ALA A 78 0.16 4.42 1.78
C ALA A 78 1.08 3.94 2.91
N ARG A 79 0.51 3.27 3.91
CA ARG A 79 1.25 2.68 5.04
C ARG A 79 0.85 1.22 5.19
N LEU A 80 1.84 0.36 5.33
CA LEU A 80 1.70 -1.08 5.48
C LEU A 80 2.23 -1.52 6.84
N ARG A 81 1.33 -2.01 7.68
CA ARG A 81 1.68 -2.82 8.85
C ARG A 81 1.48 -4.28 8.51
N TRP A 82 2.43 -5.13 8.87
CA TRP A 82 2.39 -6.52 8.49
C TRP A 82 3.09 -7.41 9.52
N TRP A 83 2.69 -8.68 9.51
CA TRP A 83 3.13 -9.67 10.48
C TRP A 83 3.49 -10.96 9.76
N VAL A 84 4.51 -11.65 10.24
CA VAL A 84 4.89 -13.01 9.81
C VAL A 84 4.75 -13.92 11.03
N ASP A 85 3.90 -14.95 10.95
CA ASP A 85 3.61 -15.86 12.07
C ASP A 85 3.24 -15.11 13.37
N GLY A 86 2.52 -14.00 13.24
CA GLY A 86 2.07 -13.15 14.36
C GLY A 86 3.11 -12.15 14.88
N VAL A 87 4.35 -12.18 14.40
CA VAL A 87 5.40 -11.22 14.78
C VAL A 87 5.34 -10.01 13.85
N GLU A 88 5.20 -8.80 14.40
CA GLU A 88 5.15 -7.55 13.63
C GLU A 88 6.52 -7.28 12.98
N GLN A 89 6.48 -6.92 11.71
CA GLN A 89 7.65 -6.53 10.92
C GLN A 89 7.76 -5.01 10.83
N GLU A 90 8.84 -4.50 10.24
CA GLU A 90 9.01 -3.07 10.02
C GLU A 90 7.92 -2.50 9.10
N GLU A 91 7.35 -1.35 9.49
CA GLU A 91 6.32 -0.67 8.70
C GLU A 91 6.91 -0.15 7.39
N VAL A 92 6.22 -0.40 6.27
CA VAL A 92 6.58 0.18 4.97
C VAL A 92 5.64 1.33 4.66
N HIS A 93 6.17 2.48 4.26
CA HIS A 93 5.38 3.63 3.85
C HIS A 93 5.90 4.24 2.56
N THR A 94 4.98 4.81 1.77
CA THR A 94 5.30 5.54 0.55
C THR A 94 4.27 6.65 0.36
N GLU A 95 4.66 7.68 -0.37
CA GLU A 95 3.79 8.79 -0.71
C GLU A 95 4.05 9.30 -2.12
N THR A 96 3.02 9.87 -2.73
CA THR A 96 3.11 10.53 -4.02
C THR A 96 2.15 11.71 -4.09
N SER A 97 2.44 12.65 -4.99
CA SER A 97 1.58 13.79 -5.29
C SER A 97 1.06 13.64 -6.71
N LEU A 98 -0.24 13.78 -6.88
CA LEU A 98 -0.86 13.75 -8.20
C LEU A 98 -0.69 15.09 -8.90
N GLN A 99 -0.50 15.03 -10.21
CA GLN A 99 -0.37 16.23 -11.02
C GLN A 99 -1.74 16.92 -11.20
N PRO A 100 -1.75 18.25 -11.37
CA PRO A 100 -2.94 18.97 -11.82
C PRO A 100 -3.35 18.51 -13.22
N ARG A 101 -4.63 18.69 -13.54
CA ARG A 101 -5.13 18.43 -14.90
C ARG A 101 -4.71 19.61 -15.79
N PRO A 102 -4.11 19.37 -16.97
CA PRO A 102 -3.85 20.45 -17.92
C PRO A 102 -5.18 21.09 -18.35
N LEU A 103 -5.19 22.42 -18.44
CA LEU A 103 -6.32 23.26 -18.85
C LEU A 103 -6.59 23.15 -20.35
#